data_AF-A0A3N7GDZ1-F1
#
_entry.id   AF-A0A3N7GDZ1-F1
#
_cell.length_a   1.000
_cell.length_b   1.000
_cell.length_c   1.000
_cell.angle_alpha   90.00
_cell.angle_beta   90.00
_cell.angle_gamma   90.00
#
_symmetry.space_group_name_H-M   'P 1'
#
loop_
_entity.id
_entity.type
_entity.pdbx_description
1 polymer ?
#
loop_
_entity_poly.entity_id
_entity_poly.type
_entity_poly.pdbx_seq_one_letter_code
_entity_poly.pdbx_strand_id
1 'polypeptide(L)' 'MSKIFDLGRTPEEWSAKLRPRGVELSPRTLRSKARTHGQYFAIGRAIFITPDQMDEILLREADLISQADRARRPSQRPSA' A
#
# COMPACT_ATOMS: atom_id res chain seq x y z
N MET A 1 -8.82 25.28 -2.51
CA MET A 1 -9.34 24.06 -1.85
C MET A 1 -8.18 23.12 -1.56
N SER A 2 -8.17 22.48 -0.39
CA SER A 2 -7.12 21.52 -0.03
C SER A 2 -7.37 20.19 -0.76
N LYS A 3 -6.49 19.84 -1.72
CA LYS A 3 -6.56 18.64 -2.58
C LYS A 3 -6.77 17.31 -1.82
N ILE A 4 -6.46 17.29 -0.51
CA ILE A 4 -6.63 16.15 0.38
C ILE A 4 -8.10 15.74 0.49
N PHE A 5 -9.04 16.69 0.60
CA PHE A 5 -10.46 16.36 0.74
C PHE A 5 -11.12 15.97 -0.59
N ASP A 6 -10.56 16.44 -1.72
CA ASP A 6 -11.09 16.13 -3.05
C ASP A 6 -10.60 14.74 -3.55
N LEU A 7 -9.38 14.35 -3.18
CA LEU A 7 -8.72 13.13 -3.68
C LEU A 7 -8.59 12.03 -2.63
N GLY A 8 -8.50 12.40 -1.36
CA GLY A 8 -8.28 11.48 -0.26
C GLY A 8 -9.51 10.61 -0.02
N ARG A 9 -9.27 9.31 0.18
CA ARG A 9 -10.29 8.34 0.55
C ARG A 9 -9.85 7.56 1.78
N THR A 10 -10.81 7.17 2.59
CA THR A 10 -10.61 6.27 3.72
C THR A 10 -10.24 4.85 3.25
N PRO A 11 -9.64 4.02 4.12
CA PRO A 11 -9.36 2.63 3.78
C PRO A 11 -10.60 1.83 3.36
N GLU A 12 -11.75 2.12 3.95
CA GLU A 12 -13.04 1.53 3.63
C GLU A 12 -13.49 1.89 2.21
N GLU A 13 -13.39 3.17 1.84
CA GLU A 13 -13.72 3.64 0.49
C GLU A 13 -12.77 3.10 -0.58
N TRP A 14 -11.49 2.97 -0.27
CA TRP A 14 -10.54 2.33 -1.18
C TRP A 14 -10.85 0.85 -1.40
N SER A 15 -11.15 0.11 -0.32
CA SER A 15 -11.56 -1.28 -0.40
C SER A 15 -12.83 -1.42 -1.26
N ALA A 16 -13.83 -0.58 -1.04
CA ALA A 16 -15.06 -0.56 -1.84
C ALA A 16 -14.81 -0.19 -3.31
N LYS A 17 -13.92 0.77 -3.58
CA LYS A 17 -13.56 1.19 -4.95
C LYS A 17 -12.87 0.09 -5.75
N LEU A 18 -12.05 -0.72 -5.09
CA LEU A 18 -11.21 -1.74 -5.74
C LEU A 18 -11.90 -3.10 -5.83
N ARG A 19 -12.88 -3.39 -4.96
CA ARG A 19 -13.67 -4.62 -4.99
C ARG A 19 -14.26 -4.97 -6.36
N PRO A 20 -14.92 -4.06 -7.11
CA PRO A 20 -15.45 -4.36 -8.44
C PRO A 20 -14.38 -4.75 -9.47
N ARG A 21 -13.10 -4.47 -9.19
CA ARG A 21 -11.96 -4.83 -10.03
C ARG A 21 -11.33 -6.18 -9.62
N GLY A 22 -11.97 -6.92 -8.71
CA GLY A 22 -11.48 -8.20 -8.20
C GLY A 22 -10.35 -8.08 -7.17
N VAL A 23 -10.10 -6.89 -6.63
CA VAL A 23 -9.03 -6.68 -5.65
C VAL A 23 -9.56 -6.92 -4.24
N GLU A 24 -9.03 -7.95 -3.57
CA GLU A 24 -9.33 -8.26 -2.17
C GLU A 24 -8.38 -7.51 -1.22
N LEU A 25 -8.59 -6.20 -1.09
CA LEU A 25 -7.83 -5.38 -0.14
C LEU A 25 -8.70 -5.06 1.09
N SER A 26 -8.34 -5.59 2.25
CA SER A 26 -9.07 -5.29 3.49
C SER A 26 -8.73 -3.87 3.99
N PRO A 27 -9.71 -3.11 4.54
CA PRO A 27 -9.45 -1.80 5.13
C PRO A 27 -8.42 -1.86 6.26
N ARG A 28 -8.40 -2.96 7.03
CA ARG A 28 -7.43 -3.20 8.10
C ARG A 28 -6.00 -3.32 7.55
N THR A 29 -5.82 -4.10 6.47
CA THR A 29 -4.53 -4.28 5.80
C THR A 29 -4.04 -2.94 5.28
N LEU A 30 -4.88 -2.22 4.54
CA LEU A 30 -4.53 -0.92 3.98
C LEU A 30 -4.17 0.09 5.07
N ARG A 31 -4.93 0.14 6.17
CA ARG A 31 -4.63 0.97 7.33
C ARG A 31 -3.28 0.65 7.95
N SER A 32 -2.93 -0.64 8.04
CA SER A 32 -1.63 -1.08 8.55
C SER A 32 -0.50 -0.63 7.62
N LYS A 33 -0.63 -0.87 6.31
CA LYS A 33 0.39 -0.53 5.31
C LYS A 33 0.61 0.98 5.19
N ALA A 34 -0.47 1.75 5.16
CA ALA A 34 -0.39 3.21 5.17
C ALA A 34 0.37 3.73 6.39
N ARG A 35 0.14 3.18 7.59
CA ARG A 35 0.90 3.53 8.80
C ARG A 35 2.36 3.09 8.72
N THR A 36 2.63 1.86 8.29
CA THR A 36 4.00 1.34 8.14
C THR A 36 4.85 2.21 7.21
N HIS A 37 4.25 2.67 6.10
CA HIS A 37 4.97 3.45 5.09
C HIS A 37 4.91 4.97 5.29
N GLY A 38 4.13 5.45 6.27
CA GLY A 38 3.91 6.88 6.50
C GLY A 38 3.07 7.57 5.42
N GLN A 39 2.28 6.81 4.65
CA GLN A 39 1.54 7.29 3.48
C GLN A 39 0.06 7.48 3.80
N TYR A 40 -0.25 8.52 4.58
CA TYR A 40 -1.63 8.91 4.90
C TYR A 40 -1.70 10.34 5.45
N PHE A 41 -2.90 10.91 5.41
CA PHE A 41 -3.30 12.05 6.23
C PHE A 41 -4.23 11.57 7.35
N ALA A 42 -4.14 12.18 8.54
CA ALA A 42 -5.01 11.84 9.66
C ALA A 42 -5.79 13.04 10.18
N ILE A 43 -7.02 12.77 10.60
CA ILE A 43 -7.86 13.70 11.35
C ILE A 43 -8.58 12.92 12.45
N GLY A 44 -8.18 13.15 13.70
CA GLY A 44 -8.62 12.35 14.84
C GLY A 44 -8.30 10.86 14.62
N ARG A 45 -9.35 10.03 14.52
CA ARG A 45 -9.22 8.58 14.30
C ARG A 45 -9.33 8.18 12.82
N ALA A 46 -9.77 9.10 11.97
CA ALA A 46 -9.90 8.86 10.54
C ALA A 46 -8.54 9.05 9.85
N ILE A 47 -8.30 8.25 8.82
CA ILE A 47 -7.17 8.44 7.91
C ILE A 47 -7.69 8.55 6.48
N PHE A 48 -7.03 9.38 5.70
CA PHE A 48 -7.26 9.57 4.27
C PHE A 48 -5.99 9.20 3.53
N ILE A 49 -6.17 8.49 2.42
CA ILE A 49 -5.09 8.05 1.54
C ILE A 49 -5.42 8.65 0.17
N THR A 50 -4.54 9.49 -0.34
CA THR A 50 -4.65 10.01 -1.71
C THR A 50 -4.21 8.94 -2.72
N PRO A 51 -4.56 9.08 -4.01
CA PRO A 51 -4.07 8.18 -5.06
C PRO A 51 -2.54 8.07 -5.06
N ASP A 52 -1.82 9.21 -5.00
CA ASP A 52 -0.35 9.23 -4.97
C ASP A 52 0.22 8.45 -3.76
N GLN A 53 -0.40 8.56 -2.59
CA GLN A 53 -0.02 7.79 -1.40
C GLN A 53 -0.28 6.30 -1.56
N MET A 54 -1.37 5.93 -2.26
CA MET A 54 -1.66 4.54 -2.58
C MET A 54 -0.57 3.95 -3.48
N ASP A 55 -0.18 4.69 -4.52
CA ASP A 55 0.86 4.24 -5.44
C ASP A 55 2.20 4.01 -4.72
N GLU A 56 2.58 4.94 -3.83
CA GLU A 56 3.75 4.80 -2.96
C GLU A 56 3.69 3.56 -2.05
N ILE A 57 2.51 3.26 -1.46
CA ILE A 57 2.32 2.05 -0.66
C ILE A 57 2.56 0.81 -1.54
N LEU A 58 1.98 0.76 -2.73
CA LEU A 58 2.08 -0.38 -3.64
C LEU A 58 3.53 -0.60 -4.11
N LEU A 59 4.24 0.47 -4.48
CA LEU A 59 5.63 0.41 -4.90
C LEU A 59 6.54 -0.15 -3.79
N ARG A 60 6.38 0.31 -2.55
CA ARG A 60 7.18 -0.18 -1.42
C ARG A 60 6.88 -1.64 -1.10
N GLU A 61 5.63 -2.06 -1.18
CA GLU A 61 5.27 -3.47 -0.98
C GLU A 61 5.86 -4.37 -2.08
N ALA A 62 5.84 -3.93 -3.34
CA ALA A 62 6.45 -4.67 -4.44
C ALA A 62 7.98 -4.80 -4.28
N ASP A 63 8.65 -3.74 -3.80
CA ASP A 63 10.08 -3.78 -3.50
C ASP A 63 10.40 -4.75 -2.36
N LEU A 64 9.64 -4.73 -1.27
CA LEU A 64 9.80 -5.68 -0.15
C LEU A 64 9.64 -7.14 -0.59
N ILE A 65 8.65 -7.44 -1.45
CA ILE A 65 8.45 -8.79 -1.99
C ILE A 65 9.66 -9.20 -2.86
N SER A 66 10.13 -8.30 -3.73
CA SER A 66 11.27 -8.54 -4.61
C SER A 66 12.57 -8.79 -3.83
N GLN A 67 12.79 -8.06 -2.74
CA GLN A 67 13.92 -8.27 -1.85
C GLN A 67 13.84 -9.61 -1.12
N ALA A 68 12.66 -9.98 -0.62
CA ALA A 68 12.43 -11.26 0.03
C ALA A 68 12.68 -12.45 -0.92
N ASP A 69 12.23 -12.35 -2.17
CA ASP A 69 12.47 -13.36 -3.19
C ASP A 69 13.96 -13.49 -3.54
N ARG A 70 14.68 -12.37 -3.63
CA ARG A 70 16.14 -12.38 -3.85
C ARG A 70 16.87 -13.06 -2.70
N ALA A 71 16.51 -12.76 -1.45
CA ALA A 71 17.12 -13.38 -0.27
C ALA A 71 16.85 -14.90 -0.20
N ARG A 72 15.73 -15.37 -0.76
CA ARG A 72 15.37 -16.78 -0.81
C ARG A 72 16.05 -17.58 -1.91
N ARG A 73 16.64 -16.93 -2.93
CA ARG A 73 17.44 -17.62 -3.96
C ARG A 73 18.88 -17.75 -3.45
N PRO A 74 19.32 -18.93 -2.98
CA PRO A 74 20.73 -19.10 -2.68
C PRO A 74 21.49 -18.98 -3.99
N SER A 75 22.63 -18.28 -3.92
CA SER A 75 23.61 -18.21 -4.99
C SER A 75 23.84 -19.62 -5.54
N GLN A 76 23.39 -19.88 -6.77
CA GLN A 76 23.90 -20.99 -7.55
C GLN A 76 25.41 -20.77 -7.62
N ARG A 77 26.15 -21.54 -6.82
CA ARG A 77 27.61 -21.60 -6.93
C ARG A 77 27.91 -22.00 -8.37
N PRO A 78 28.74 -21.26 -9.12
CA PRO A 78 29.22 -21.78 -10.38
C PRO A 78 30.06 -23.01 -10.03
N SER A 79 29.62 -24.18 -10.51
CA SER A 79 30.43 -25.40 -10.48
C SER A 79 31.68 -25.12 -11.29
N ALA A 80 32.83 -25.05 -10.61
CA ALA A 80 34.15 -25.04 -11.21
C ALA A 80 34.54 -26.44 -11.65
#